data_AF-A0A929QTH7-F1
#
_entry.id   AF-A0A929QTH7-F1
#
_cell.length_a   1.000
_cell.length_b   1.000
_cell.length_c   1.000
_cell.angle_alpha   90.00
_cell.angle_beta   90.00
_cell.angle_gamma   90.00
#
_symmetry.space_group_name_H-M   'P 1'
#
loop_
_entity.id
_entity.type
_entity.pdbx_description
1 polymer ?
#
loop_
_entity_poly.entity_id
_entity_poly.type
_entity_poly.pdbx_seq_one_letter_code
_entity_poly.pdbx_strand_id
1 'polypeptide(L)' 'SQVDHSVVMSSATIGKGCRVEYAIIGEQAVIADGASVIGTPDQIATVGYAEVVGGPKNDGEE' A
#
# COMPACT_ATOMS: atom_id res chain seq x y z
N SER A 1 9.21 -2.25 6.94
CA SER A 1 8.49 -2.49 5.67
C SER A 1 9.50 -2.95 4.64
N GLN A 2 9.07 -3.68 3.63
CA GLN A 2 9.87 -4.09 2.48
C GLN A 2 9.21 -3.54 1.21
N VAL A 3 10.00 -2.90 0.36
CA VAL A 3 9.55 -2.32 -0.91
C VAL A 3 10.49 -2.83 -2.00
N ASP A 4 9.92 -3.52 -2.99
CA ASP A 4 10.67 -4.17 -4.06
C ASP A 4 9.99 -3.96 -5.42
N HIS A 5 10.77 -3.67 -6.47
CA HIS A 5 10.27 -3.36 -7.83
C HIS A 5 9.03 -2.44 -7.87
N SER A 6 9.01 -1.41 -7.01
CA SER A 6 7.84 -0.57 -6.78
C SER A 6 8.17 0.92 -6.83
N VAL A 7 7.18 1.74 -7.19
CA VAL A 7 7.27 3.20 -7.21
C VAL A 7 6.43 3.75 -6.06
N VAL A 8 7.02 4.64 -5.26
CA VAL A 8 6.32 5.33 -4.17
C VAL A 8 6.34 6.83 -4.47
N MET A 9 5.16 7.41 -4.67
CA MET A 9 5.00 8.84 -4.96
C MET A 9 5.19 9.69 -3.69
N SER A 10 5.34 11.00 -3.90
CA SER A 10 5.51 11.98 -2.83
C SER A 10 4.43 11.87 -1.75
N SER A 11 4.83 12.15 -0.50
CA SER A 11 3.91 12.21 0.65
C SER A 11 3.12 10.92 0.96
N ALA A 12 3.42 9.79 0.30
CA ALA A 12 2.84 8.51 0.67
C ALA A 12 3.41 8.02 2.01
N THR A 13 2.56 7.39 2.82
CA THR A 13 2.92 6.84 4.13
C THR A 13 2.84 5.33 4.07
N ILE A 14 3.94 4.64 4.43
CA ILE A 14 3.99 3.18 4.51
C ILE A 14 4.24 2.77 5.96
N GLY A 15 3.28 2.05 6.53
CA GLY A 15 3.31 1.54 7.88
C GLY A 15 4.41 0.50 8.13
N LYS A 16 4.55 0.12 9.39
CA LYS A 16 5.48 -0.92 9.83
C LYS A 16 5.01 -2.30 9.38
N GLY A 17 5.95 -3.19 9.08
CA GLY A 17 5.61 -4.56 8.65
C GLY A 17 4.97 -4.68 7.26
N CYS A 18 4.81 -3.59 6.50
CA CYS A 18 4.22 -3.67 5.17
C CYS A 18 5.13 -4.38 4.16
N ARG A 19 4.51 -5.04 3.18
CA ARG A 19 5.19 -5.59 2.00
C ARG A 19 4.62 -4.98 0.73
N VAL A 20 5.46 -4.32 -0.06
CA VAL A 20 5.11 -3.65 -1.31
C VAL A 20 5.99 -4.23 -2.41
N GLU A 21 5.38 -4.87 -3.41
CA GLU A 21 6.10 -5.56 -4.48
C GLU A 21 5.38 -5.37 -5.80
N TYR A 22 6.10 -5.04 -6.88
CA TYR A 22 5.51 -4.74 -8.20
C TYR A 22 4.30 -3.79 -8.11
N ALA A 23 4.46 -2.68 -7.40
CA ALA A 23 3.37 -1.77 -7.09
C ALA A 23 3.69 -0.30 -7.38
N ILE A 24 2.65 0.49 -7.68
CA ILE A 24 2.69 1.94 -7.78
C ILE A 24 1.83 2.50 -6.65
N ILE A 25 2.48 3.20 -5.71
CA ILE A 25 1.81 3.85 -4.59
C ILE A 25 1.61 5.33 -4.93
N GLY A 26 0.35 5.73 -5.09
CA GLY A 26 -0.06 7.08 -5.43
C GLY A 26 0.33 8.14 -4.39
N GLU A 27 0.29 9.41 -4.81
CA GLU A 27 0.62 10.54 -3.93
C GLU A 27 -0.34 10.59 -2.72
N GLN A 28 0.19 10.90 -1.53
CA GLN A 28 -0.55 10.94 -0.27
C GLN A 28 -1.24 9.63 0.15
N ALA A 29 -1.00 8.51 -0.54
CA ALA A 29 -1.56 7.22 -0.16
C ALA A 29 -1.06 6.76 1.22
N VAL A 30 -1.87 5.99 1.94
CA VAL A 30 -1.56 5.47 3.27
C VAL A 30 -1.67 3.95 3.28
N ILE A 31 -0.54 3.27 3.45
CA ILE A 31 -0.46 1.82 3.63
C ILE A 31 -0.35 1.55 5.13
N ALA A 32 -1.37 0.95 5.73
CA ALA A 32 -1.41 0.72 7.17
C ALA A 32 -0.45 -0.38 7.63
N ASP A 33 -0.12 -0.40 8.92
CA ASP A 33 0.77 -1.40 9.51
C ASP A 33 0.33 -2.84 9.18
N GLY A 34 1.27 -3.65 8.70
CA GLY A 34 1.03 -5.05 8.30
C GLY A 34 0.33 -5.24 6.96
N ALA A 35 -0.06 -4.17 6.25
CA ALA A 35 -0.71 -4.28 4.96
C ALA A 35 0.26 -4.76 3.85
N SER A 36 -0.29 -5.42 2.84
CA SER A 36 0.48 -5.95 1.70
C SER A 36 -0.12 -5.48 0.38
N VAL A 37 0.73 -4.87 -0.46
CA VAL A 37 0.40 -4.44 -1.82
C VAL A 37 1.33 -5.17 -2.77
N ILE A 38 0.85 -6.30 -3.29
CA ILE A 38 1.67 -7.24 -4.06
C ILE A 38 1.06 -7.37 -5.45
N GLY A 39 1.75 -6.83 -6.45
CA GLY A 39 1.51 -7.09 -7.86
C GLY A 39 2.38 -8.23 -8.38
N THR A 40 2.38 -8.38 -9.70
CA THR A 40 3.27 -9.26 -10.45
C THR A 40 3.93 -8.46 -11.58
N PRO A 41 5.01 -8.98 -12.20
CA PRO A 41 5.63 -8.33 -13.36
C PRO A 41 4.65 -8.02 -14.51
N ASP A 42 3.64 -8.88 -14.68
CA ASP A 42 2.62 -8.73 -15.72
C ASP A 42 1.41 -7.88 -15.27
N GLN A 43 1.22 -7.72 -13.96
CA GLN A 43 0.10 -6.99 -13.37
C GLN A 43 0.54 -6.17 -12.16
N ILE A 44 0.84 -4.91 -12.43
CA ILE A 44 1.27 -3.96 -11.40
C ILE A 44 0.08 -3.58 -10.49
N ALA A 45 0.27 -3.73 -9.19
CA ALA A 45 -0.70 -3.28 -8.20
C ALA A 45 -0.66 -1.75 -8.11
N THR A 46 -1.81 -1.08 -8.18
CA THR A 46 -1.88 0.39 -8.16
C THR A 46 -2.71 0.86 -6.99
N VAL A 47 -2.17 1.77 -6.20
CA VAL A 47 -2.87 2.48 -5.12
C VAL A 47 -3.07 3.92 -5.57
N GLY A 48 -4.31 4.40 -5.51
CA GLY A 48 -4.70 5.73 -5.97
C GLY A 48 -4.21 6.88 -5.09
N TYR A 49 -4.52 8.10 -5.55
CA TYR A 49 -4.26 9.33 -4.79
C TYR A 49 -5.01 9.32 -3.46
N ALA A 50 -4.28 9.58 -2.36
CA ALA A 50 -4.80 9.60 -0.99
C ALA A 50 -5.57 8.33 -0.56
N GLU A 51 -5.38 7.22 -1.27
CA GLU A 51 -6.05 5.96 -0.97
C GLU A 51 -5.44 5.31 0.28
N VAL A 52 -6.29 4.71 1.11
CA VAL A 52 -5.88 4.03 2.34
C VAL A 52 -6.03 2.53 2.15
N VAL A 53 -4.93 1.79 2.29
CA VAL A 53 -4.89 0.33 2.17
C VAL A 53 -4.62 -0.30 3.53
N GLY A 54 -5.54 -1.17 3.98
CA GLY A 54 -5.48 -1.84 5.27
C GLY A 54 -5.97 -0.98 6.43
N GLY A 55 -5.47 -1.27 7.64
CA GLY A 55 -5.84 -0.58 8.88
C GLY A 55 -6.86 -1.36 9.69
N PRO A 56 -7.20 -0.90 10.91
CA PRO A 56 -8.33 -1.46 11.64
C PRO A 56 -9.57 -1.27 10.76
N LYS A 57 -10.09 -2.39 10.25
CA LYS A 57 -11.44 -2.41 9.71
C LYS A 57 -12.35 -1.94 10.83
N ASN A 58 -12.86 -0.72 10.73
CA ASN A 58 -14.09 -0.39 11.41
C ASN A 58 -15.24 -1.04 10.61
N ASP A 59 -15.12 -2.34 10.34
CA ASP A 59 -16.25 -3.19 10.02
C ASP A 59 -17.01 -3.20 11.33
N GLY A 60 -18.15 -2.51 11.39
CA GLY A 60 -19.05 -2.54 12.54
C GLY A 60 -19.71 -3.91 12.67
N GLU A 61 -18.91 -4.95 12.80
CA GLU A 61 -19.35 -6.29 13.18
C GLU A 61 -18.95 -6.51 14.64
N GLU A 62 -19.98 -6.80 15.43
CA GLU A 62 -20.04 -6.91 16.89
C GLU A 62 -19.13 -8.01 17.47
#